data_AF-A0A0C4XYU5-F1
#
_entry.id   AF-A0A0C4XYU5-F1
#
_cell.length_a   1.000
_cell.length_b   1.000
_cell.length_c   1.000
_cell.angle_alpha   90.00
_cell.angle_beta   90.00
_cell.angle_gamma   90.00
#
_symmetry.space_group_name_H-M   'P 1'
#
loop_
_entity.id
_entity.type
_entity.pdbx_description
1 polymer ?
#
loop_
_entity_poly.entity_id
_entity_poly.type
_entity_poly.pdbx_seq_one_letter_code
_entity_poly.pdbx_strand_id
1 'polypeptide(L)'
;MDIDRKRTQRDYTLAFKLAVVEEVEKGELTYKQAQHKYGIQGRSTVLVWLRKHGLQDWSGSLPQGARYATMEKQGKAKPRTPEQRIKELEVQLREAQEKARLFEAVIDVIQKEHGVRVVKKPSGKSSRKSSSKG
;
A
#
# COMPACT_ATOMS: atom_id res chain seq x y z
N MET A 1 -46.25 8.32 14.31
CA MET A 1 -45.99 7.43 15.47
C MET A 1 -45.41 6.15 14.89
N ASP A 2 -44.18 6.25 14.41
CA ASP A 2 -43.50 5.11 13.79
C ASP A 2 -42.95 4.26 14.92
N ILE A 3 -43.57 3.10 15.09
CA ILE A 3 -43.24 2.10 16.09
C ILE A 3 -41.73 1.94 16.12
N ASP A 4 -41.12 2.14 17.30
CA ASP A 4 -39.74 1.82 17.64
C ASP A 4 -39.48 0.32 17.43
N ARG A 5 -39.46 -0.10 16.17
CA ARG A 5 -39.05 -1.42 15.73
C ARG A 5 -37.56 -1.48 15.93
N LYS A 6 -37.14 -2.06 17.05
CA LYS A 6 -35.75 -2.36 17.38
C LYS A 6 -35.10 -3.08 16.21
N ARG A 7 -34.29 -2.36 15.42
CA ARG A 7 -33.51 -2.96 14.33
C ARG A 7 -32.44 -3.85 14.96
N THR A 8 -32.61 -5.16 14.81
CA THR A 8 -31.70 -6.17 15.32
C THR A 8 -30.58 -6.38 14.30
N GLN A 9 -29.42 -6.91 14.71
CA GLN A 9 -28.26 -7.17 13.84
C GLN A 9 -28.60 -7.88 12.50
N ARG A 10 -29.71 -8.65 12.47
CA ARG A 10 -30.25 -9.35 11.29
C ARG A 10 -30.83 -8.42 10.21
N ASP A 11 -31.15 -7.17 10.54
CA ASP A 11 -31.81 -6.24 9.63
C ASP A 11 -30.82 -5.44 8.76
N TYR A 12 -29.52 -5.63 9.00
CA TYR A 12 -28.47 -4.97 8.21
C TYR A 12 -27.92 -5.95 7.17
N THR A 13 -28.41 -5.83 5.94
CA THR A 13 -27.85 -6.57 4.79
C THR A 13 -26.38 -6.23 4.58
N LEU A 14 -25.62 -7.14 3.98
CA LEU A 14 -24.19 -6.90 3.74
C LEU A 14 -23.97 -5.66 2.84
N ALA A 15 -24.79 -5.51 1.79
CA ALA A 15 -24.74 -4.35 0.91
C ALA A 15 -24.93 -3.03 1.65
N PHE A 16 -25.88 -2.99 2.60
CA PHE A 16 -26.10 -1.82 3.44
C PHE A 16 -24.87 -1.49 4.31
N LYS A 17 -24.25 -2.50 4.92
CA LYS A 17 -23.04 -2.31 5.72
C LYS A 17 -21.89 -1.74 4.90
N LEU A 18 -21.70 -2.24 3.67
CA LEU A 18 -20.66 -1.76 2.75
C LEU A 18 -20.91 -0.31 2.34
N ALA A 19 -22.14 0.05 1.96
CA ALA A 19 -22.48 1.42 1.59
C ALA A 19 -22.22 2.43 2.73
N VAL A 20 -22.61 2.06 3.95
CA VAL A 20 -22.34 2.91 5.14
C VAL A 20 -20.84 3.03 5.41
N VAL A 21 -20.06 1.96 5.21
CA VAL A 21 -18.61 1.99 5.39
C VAL A 21 -17.93 2.85 4.32
N GLU A 22 -18.34 2.73 3.06
CA GLU A 22 -17.80 3.51 1.95
C GLU A 22 -18.03 5.02 2.14
N GLU A 23 -19.23 5.44 2.53
CA GLU A 23 -19.55 6.85 2.78
C GLU A 23 -18.71 7.43 3.94
N VAL A 24 -18.41 6.62 4.95
CA VAL A 24 -17.56 7.02 6.07
C VAL A 24 -16.09 7.07 5.69
N GLU A 25 -15.58 6.12 4.90
CA GLU A 25 -14.19 6.11 4.44
C GLU A 25 -13.90 7.20 3.43
N LYS A 26 -14.89 7.56 2.61
CA LYS A 26 -14.83 8.72 1.70
C LYS A 26 -14.81 10.05 2.45
N GLY A 27 -15.16 10.06 3.74
CA GLY A 27 -15.19 11.25 4.59
C GLY A 27 -16.44 12.10 4.39
N GLU A 28 -17.47 11.59 3.69
CA GLU A 28 -18.75 12.29 3.52
C GLU A 28 -19.53 12.34 4.83
N LEU A 29 -19.36 11.33 5.68
CA LEU A 29 -19.93 11.28 7.03
C LEU A 29 -18.91 10.76 8.04
N THR A 30 -18.95 11.30 9.25
CA THR A 30 -18.33 10.65 10.41
C THR A 30 -19.16 9.45 10.84
N TYR A 31 -18.55 8.42 11.43
CA TYR A 31 -19.28 7.25 11.96
C TYR A 31 -20.46 7.62 12.89
N LYS A 32 -20.34 8.70 13.68
CA LYS A 32 -21.44 9.23 14.51
C LYS A 32 -22.58 9.77 13.65
N GLN A 33 -22.28 10.51 12.60
CA GLN A 33 -23.29 11.07 11.70
C GLN A 33 -23.98 9.96 10.91
N ALA A 34 -23.23 8.98 10.41
CA ALA A 34 -23.78 7.78 9.78
C ALA A 34 -24.72 7.04 10.73
N GLN A 35 -24.36 6.89 12.01
CA GLN A 35 -25.23 6.26 13.00
C GLN A 35 -26.60 6.96 13.13
N HIS A 36 -26.62 8.30 13.22
CA HIS A 36 -27.86 9.05 13.34
C HIS A 36 -28.66 9.05 12.03
N LYS A 37 -28.00 9.29 10.89
CA LYS A 37 -28.62 9.33 9.55
C LYS A 37 -29.32 8.03 9.20
N TYR A 38 -28.70 6.90 9.54
CA TYR A 38 -29.20 5.57 9.22
C TYR A 38 -30.02 4.91 10.34
N GLY A 39 -30.24 5.60 11.46
CA GLY A 39 -31.02 5.08 12.59
C GLY A 39 -30.39 3.84 13.23
N ILE A 40 -29.05 3.76 13.25
CA ILE A 40 -28.33 2.60 13.78
C ILE A 40 -28.34 2.67 15.31
N GLN A 41 -29.05 1.73 15.94
CA GLN A 41 -29.30 1.76 17.38
C GLN A 41 -28.04 1.50 18.23
N GLY A 42 -27.06 0.77 17.70
CA GLY A 42 -25.83 0.44 18.41
C GLY A 42 -24.72 1.48 18.21
N ARG A 43 -24.27 2.07 19.33
CA ARG A 43 -23.22 3.12 19.36
C ARG A 43 -21.89 2.69 18.73
N SER A 44 -21.59 1.40 18.78
CA SER A 44 -20.35 0.82 18.21
C SER A 44 -20.59 0.04 16.92
N THR A 45 -21.82 -0.08 16.43
CA THR A 45 -22.15 -0.94 15.29
C THR A 45 -21.44 -0.48 14.02
N VAL A 46 -21.43 0.82 13.73
CA VAL A 46 -20.71 1.39 12.59
C VAL A 46 -19.19 1.16 12.74
N LEU A 47 -18.64 1.32 13.94
CA LEU A 47 -17.21 1.04 14.21
C LEU A 47 -16.86 -0.44 14.03
N VAL A 48 -17.77 -1.35 14.35
CA VAL A 48 -17.60 -2.79 14.10
C VAL A 48 -17.61 -3.07 12.60
N TRP A 49 -18.46 -2.40 11.82
CA TRP A 49 -18.46 -2.55 10.36
C TRP A 49 -17.20 -1.98 9.73
N LEU A 50 -16.74 -0.81 10.16
CA LEU A 50 -15.47 -0.22 9.72
C LEU A 50 -14.28 -1.16 10.00
N ARG A 51 -14.25 -1.85 11.15
CA ARG A 51 -13.19 -2.84 11.43
C ARG A 51 -13.28 -4.12 10.60
N LYS A 52 -14.49 -4.53 10.19
CA LYS A 52 -14.72 -5.78 9.46
C LYS A 52 -14.68 -5.61 7.95
N HIS A 53 -15.06 -4.45 7.46
CA HIS A 53 -15.31 -4.16 6.05
C HIS A 53 -14.57 -2.92 5.55
N GLY A 54 -13.93 -2.14 6.42
CA GLY A 54 -13.13 -0.99 6.01
C GLY A 54 -11.82 -1.42 5.37
N LEU A 55 -11.35 -0.60 4.43
CA LEU A 55 -10.06 -0.71 3.76
C LEU A 55 -8.92 -0.11 4.59
N GLN A 56 -9.27 0.84 5.47
CA GLN A 56 -8.30 1.48 6.35
C GLN A 56 -8.09 0.58 7.58
N ASP A 57 -6.85 0.22 7.90
CA ASP A 57 -6.53 -0.76 8.95
C ASP A 57 -6.81 -0.22 10.37
N TRP A 58 -8.09 -0.09 10.75
CA TRP A 58 -8.53 0.42 12.07
C TRP A 58 -8.19 -0.52 13.25
N SER A 59 -7.58 -1.67 12.97
CA SER A 59 -7.18 -2.67 13.98
C SER A 59 -5.95 -2.28 14.80
N GLY A 60 -5.16 -1.28 14.34
CA GLY A 60 -3.96 -0.82 15.03
C GLY A 60 -4.20 0.03 16.29
N SER A 61 -5.45 0.47 16.53
CA SER A 61 -5.77 1.44 17.59
C SER A 61 -6.34 0.83 18.89
N LEU A 62 -6.33 -0.50 19.05
CA LEU A 62 -6.87 -1.17 20.24
C LEU A 62 -5.75 -1.89 21.03
N PRO A 63 -5.70 -1.75 22.37
CA PRO A 63 -4.78 -2.51 23.19
C PRO A 63 -4.99 -4.02 23.01
N GLN A 64 -3.88 -4.74 23.06
CA GLN A 64 -3.63 -6.11 22.60
C GLN A 64 -4.55 -7.23 23.17
N GLY A 65 -5.54 -6.90 24.01
CA GLY A 65 -6.35 -7.84 24.79
C GLY A 65 -7.69 -8.27 24.19
N ALA A 66 -8.17 -7.69 23.08
CA ALA A 66 -9.49 -8.04 22.50
C ALA A 66 -9.40 -8.86 21.21
N ARG A 67 -8.39 -9.74 21.10
CA ARG A 67 -8.28 -10.71 19.99
C ARG A 67 -9.19 -11.91 20.23
N TYR A 68 -10.50 -11.72 20.11
CA TYR A 68 -11.44 -12.86 20.01
C TYR A 68 -11.75 -13.16 18.54
N ALA A 69 -11.11 -14.22 18.06
CA ALA A 69 -11.52 -15.15 17.02
C ALA A 69 -12.24 -14.59 15.77
N THR A 70 -11.48 -14.44 14.69
CA THR A 70 -11.88 -14.96 13.36
C THR A 70 -10.57 -15.25 12.61
N MET A 71 -10.30 -16.54 12.38
CA MET A 71 -9.22 -17.00 11.52
C MET A 71 -9.52 -16.68 10.05
N GLU A 72 -8.43 -16.61 9.28
CA GLU A 72 -8.37 -16.64 7.81
C GLU A 72 -8.72 -15.35 7.07
N LYS A 73 -7.70 -14.53 6.81
CA LYS A 73 -7.21 -14.29 5.44
C LYS A 73 -6.02 -13.34 5.41
N GLN A 74 -5.05 -13.76 4.60
CA GLN A 74 -3.95 -12.98 4.03
C GLN A 74 -2.78 -12.69 4.97
N GLY A 75 -1.72 -13.47 4.77
CA GLY A 75 -0.37 -13.13 5.16
C GLY A 75 0.09 -11.84 4.49
N LYS A 76 -0.35 -10.70 5.02
CA LYS A 76 0.40 -9.47 4.90
C LYS A 76 1.42 -9.53 6.03
N ALA A 77 2.61 -10.01 5.67
CA ALA A 77 3.80 -9.75 6.47
C ALA A 77 3.74 -8.29 6.92
N LYS A 78 3.88 -8.07 8.23
CA LYS A 78 3.89 -6.74 8.85
C LYS A 78 4.60 -5.78 7.89
N PRO A 79 4.02 -4.60 7.55
CA PRO A 79 4.74 -3.63 6.74
C PRO A 79 6.07 -3.40 7.43
N ARG A 80 7.18 -3.75 6.76
CA ARG A 80 8.53 -3.59 7.29
C ARG A 80 8.62 -2.16 7.79
N THR A 81 9.10 -1.98 9.02
CA THR A 81 9.25 -0.63 9.56
C THR A 81 10.13 0.17 8.60
N PRO A 82 9.89 1.49 8.45
CA PRO A 82 10.67 2.31 7.51
C PRO A 82 12.18 2.16 7.75
N GLU A 83 12.60 2.00 9.01
CA GLU A 83 13.99 1.73 9.41
C GLU A 83 14.54 0.40 8.89
N GLN A 84 13.74 -0.67 8.91
CA GLN A 84 14.16 -1.97 8.36
C GLN A 84 14.39 -1.89 6.86
N ARG A 85 13.55 -1.13 6.15
CA ARG A 85 13.70 -0.90 4.71
C ARG A 85 14.93 -0.06 4.40
N ILE A 86 15.21 0.98 5.20
CA ILE A 86 16.41 1.81 5.03
C ILE A 86 17.66 0.96 5.19
N LYS A 87 17.75 0.16 6.26
CA LYS A 87 18.91 -0.70 6.51
C LYS A 87 19.13 -1.73 5.39
N GLU A 88 18.06 -2.34 4.88
CA GLU A 88 18.15 -3.27 3.75
C GLU A 88 18.65 -2.58 2.47
N LEU A 89 18.15 -1.38 2.18
CA LEU A 89 18.58 -0.60 1.02
C LEU A 89 20.04 -0.14 1.14
N GLU A 90 20.50 0.24 2.33
CA GLU A 90 21.90 0.60 2.58
C GLU A 90 22.85 -0.59 2.32
N VAL A 91 22.45 -1.80 2.73
CA VAL A 91 23.22 -3.02 2.45
C VAL A 91 23.27 -3.29 0.95
N GLN A 92 22.14 -3.22 0.25
CA GLN A 92 22.10 -3.41 -1.21
C GLN A 92 22.96 -2.38 -1.95
N LEU A 93 22.95 -1.13 -1.49
CA LEU A 93 23.75 -0.05 -2.08
C LEU A 93 25.24 -0.31 -1.89
N ARG A 94 25.65 -0.76 -0.71
CA ARG A 94 27.04 -1.16 -0.43
C ARG A 94 27.50 -2.32 -1.31
N GLU A 95 26.70 -3.38 -1.40
CA GLU A 95 27.01 -4.53 -2.26
C GLU A 95 27.12 -4.12 -3.74
N ALA A 96 26.22 -3.26 -4.22
CA ALA A 96 26.26 -2.76 -5.60
C ALA A 96 27.52 -1.92 -5.87
N GLN A 97 27.91 -1.07 -4.92
CA GLN A 97 29.13 -0.25 -5.01
C GLN A 97 30.39 -1.11 -4.99
N GLU A 98 30.46 -2.12 -4.12
CA GLU A 98 31.59 -3.06 -4.06
C GLU A 98 31.73 -3.85 -5.37
N LYS A 99 30.61 -4.34 -5.92
CA LYS A 99 30.59 -4.99 -7.24
C LYS A 99 31.03 -4.02 -8.35
N ALA A 100 30.57 -2.78 -8.35
CA ALA A 100 30.96 -1.78 -9.35
C ALA A 100 32.47 -1.50 -9.32
N ARG A 101 33.06 -1.32 -8.13
CA ARG A 101 34.51 -1.11 -7.97
C ARG A 101 35.32 -2.28 -8.50
N LEU A 102 34.87 -3.51 -8.25
CA LEU A 102 35.51 -4.71 -8.80
C LEU A 102 35.46 -4.69 -10.33
N PHE A 103 34.31 -4.39 -10.93
CA PHE A 103 34.17 -4.31 -12.38
C PHE A 103 35.04 -3.20 -12.99
N GLU A 104 35.12 -2.03 -12.34
CA GLU A 104 36.01 -0.95 -12.76
C GLU A 104 37.48 -1.41 -12.76
N ALA A 105 37.94 -2.06 -11.69
CA ALA A 105 39.30 -2.57 -11.62
C ALA A 105 39.60 -3.62 -12.70
N VAL A 106 38.65 -4.52 -12.98
CA VAL A 106 38.78 -5.51 -14.05
C VAL A 106 38.86 -4.82 -15.42
N ILE A 107 38.02 -3.80 -15.67
CA ILE A 107 38.06 -3.02 -16.90
C ILE A 107 39.42 -2.32 -17.04
N ASP A 108 39.97 -1.75 -15.97
CA ASP A 108 41.26 -1.07 -15.99
C ASP A 108 42.42 -2.02 -16.31
N VAL A 109 42.40 -3.25 -15.77
CA VAL A 109 43.40 -4.27 -16.10
C VAL A 109 43.29 -4.66 -17.58
N ILE A 110 42.08 -4.88 -18.09
CA ILE A 110 41.87 -5.23 -19.51
C ILE A 110 42.34 -4.09 -20.42
N GLN A 111 42.07 -2.84 -20.07
CA GLN A 111 42.54 -1.68 -20.83
C GLN A 111 44.07 -1.61 -20.86
N LYS A 112 44.73 -1.89 -19.72
CA LYS A 112 46.20 -1.87 -19.60
C LYS A 112 46.86 -3.03 -20.35
N GLU A 113 46.36 -4.25 -20.22
CA GLU A 113 47.00 -5.45 -20.77
C GLU A 113 46.66 -5.72 -22.24
N HIS A 114 45.44 -5.38 -22.67
CA HIS A 114 44.99 -5.69 -24.04
C HIS A 114 44.83 -4.47 -24.94
N GLY A 115 45.03 -3.24 -24.43
CA GLY A 115 44.90 -2.02 -25.23
C GLY A 115 43.49 -1.79 -25.81
N VAL A 116 42.49 -2.56 -25.37
CA VAL A 116 41.12 -2.47 -25.88
C VAL A 116 40.46 -1.25 -25.26
N ARG A 117 40.31 -0.19 -26.06
CA ARG A 117 39.59 1.02 -25.67
C ARG A 117 38.09 0.69 -25.59
N VAL A 118 37.63 0.22 -24.44
CA VAL A 118 36.20 -0.05 -24.16
C VAL A 118 35.49 1.29 -24.01
N VAL A 119 35.18 1.93 -25.14
CA VAL A 119 34.33 3.12 -25.17
C VAL A 119 32.91 2.68 -24.84
N LYS A 120 32.34 3.24 -23.77
CA LYS A 120 30.89 3.17 -23.49
C LYS A 120 30.17 3.82 -24.68
N LYS A 121 29.71 3.03 -25.65
CA LYS A 121 29.03 3.53 -26.86
C LYS A 121 27.78 4.33 -26.47
N PRO A 122 27.67 5.63 -26.80
CA PRO A 122 26.38 6.29 -26.84
C PRO A 122 25.69 5.89 -28.14
N SER A 123 25.07 4.71 -28.20
CA SER A 123 24.25 4.33 -29.35
C SER A 123 22.87 5.02 -29.28
N GLY A 124 22.87 6.35 -29.35
CA GLY A 124 21.69 7.13 -29.69
C GLY A 124 21.66 7.30 -31.20
N LYS A 125 20.88 6.48 -31.89
CA LYS A 125 20.63 6.64 -33.33
C LYS A 125 19.99 8.01 -33.55
N SER A 126 20.71 8.93 -34.21
CA SER A 126 20.15 10.18 -34.69
C SER A 126 19.04 9.87 -35.70
N SER A 127 17.79 10.08 -35.28
CA SER A 127 16.64 10.09 -36.17
C SER A 127 16.75 11.34 -37.05
N ARG A 128 17.21 11.18 -38.29
CA ARG A 128 17.11 12.23 -39.30
C ARG A 128 15.63 12.45 -39.60
N LYS A 129 15.09 13.57 -39.11
CA LYS A 129 13.77 14.09 -39.47
C LYS A 129 13.81 14.48 -40.94
N SER A 130 13.24 13.66 -41.83
CA SER A 130 12.97 14.07 -43.20
C SER A 130 11.81 15.07 -43.18
N SER A 131 12.11 16.35 -43.36
CA SER A 131 11.12 17.33 -43.78
C SER A 131 10.89 17.18 -45.28
N SER A 132 9.82 16.51 -45.68
CA SER A 132 9.27 16.63 -47.03
C SER A 132 8.13 17.65 -46.98
N LYS A 133 8.40 18.81 -47.56
CA LYS A 133 7.43 19.84 -47.92
C LYS A 133 7.38 19.82 -49.44
N GLY A 134 6.20 19.62 -50.01
CA GLY A 134 5.95 19.47 -51.44
C GLY A 134 4.61 18.78 -51.66
#